data_AF-A0A1F6TMK7-F1
#
_entry.id   AF-A0A1F6TMK7-F1
#
_cell.length_a   1.000
_cell.length_b   1.000
_cell.length_c   1.000
_cell.angle_alpha   90.00
_cell.angle_beta   90.00
_cell.angle_gamma   90.00
#
_symmetry.space_group_name_H-M   'P 1'
#
loop_
_entity.id
_entity.type
_entity.pdbx_description
1 polymer ?
#
loop_
_entity_poly.entity_id
_entity_poly.type
_entity_poly.pdbx_seq_one_letter_code
_entity_poly.pdbx_strand_id
1 'polypeptide(L)'
;MSNLYSVGQMNQLGDAFEAEGFRPDDVTKLKQFGNLAGVLSVLRGLAKIKPVAEDTARVITLNPTTIAVNLGAAPELPFNGARVDQHIGDGWAVVEKRADGLYVNGRKVVLHLSKRQLGGKWLKGHELCEELADKPVLNANLLDAFYDNPHLIPEDWKKDEQGNARYIFFWGTISRDSDGYLYVRYLYFAGGTWYRYYRWLDGGWFGVGPAALLASN
;
A
#
# COMPACT_ATOMS: atom_id res chain seq x y z
N MET A 1 22.18 2.23 -31.23
CA MET A 1 21.86 0.79 -31.41
C MET A 1 23.00 -0.01 -30.82
N SER A 2 22.71 -1.15 -30.17
CA SER A 2 23.77 -2.06 -29.74
C SER A 2 24.46 -2.63 -30.97
N ASN A 3 25.78 -2.63 -31.00
CA ASN A 3 26.57 -3.27 -32.08
C ASN A 3 26.96 -4.71 -31.73
N LEU A 4 26.57 -5.19 -30.54
CA LEU A 4 26.96 -6.49 -30.01
C LEU A 4 25.88 -7.56 -30.20
N TYR A 5 24.60 -7.16 -30.19
CA TYR A 5 23.47 -8.09 -30.25
C TYR A 5 22.79 -7.97 -31.61
N SER A 6 22.57 -9.10 -32.27
CA SER A 6 21.78 -9.12 -33.50
C SER A 6 20.30 -8.89 -33.18
N VAL A 7 19.56 -8.35 -34.16
CA VAL A 7 18.10 -8.22 -34.05
C VAL A 7 17.45 -9.58 -33.80
N GLY A 8 17.95 -10.65 -34.43
CA GLY A 8 17.46 -12.01 -34.22
C GLY A 8 17.61 -12.48 -32.77
N GLN A 9 18.74 -12.21 -32.12
CA GLN A 9 18.95 -12.56 -30.70
C GLN A 9 18.00 -11.80 -29.78
N MET A 10 17.73 -10.52 -30.08
CA MET A 10 16.80 -9.72 -29.28
C MET A 10 15.35 -10.17 -29.45
N ASN A 11 14.96 -10.58 -30.66
CA ASN A 11 13.63 -11.14 -30.91
C ASN A 11 13.43 -12.47 -30.16
N GLN A 12 14.40 -13.38 -30.22
CA GLN A 12 14.34 -14.64 -29.46
C GLN A 12 14.21 -14.42 -27.95
N LEU A 13 14.90 -13.42 -27.41
CA LEU A 13 14.74 -13.03 -26.00
C LEU A 13 13.33 -12.49 -25.73
N GLY A 14 12.78 -11.69 -26.64
CA GLY A 14 11.40 -11.19 -26.60
C GLY A 14 10.37 -12.33 -26.59
N ASP A 15 10.51 -13.30 -27.50
CA ASP A 15 9.64 -14.47 -27.59
C ASP A 15 9.68 -15.30 -26.29
N ALA A 16 10.87 -15.46 -25.70
CA ALA A 16 11.03 -16.17 -24.43
C ALA A 16 10.38 -15.42 -23.26
N PHE A 17 10.48 -14.09 -23.22
CA PHE A 17 9.77 -13.26 -22.25
C PHE A 17 8.26 -13.39 -22.40
N GLU A 18 7.73 -13.35 -23.61
CA GLU A 18 6.30 -13.52 -23.88
C GLU A 18 5.81 -14.91 -23.44
N ALA A 19 6.57 -15.97 -23.74
CA ALA A 19 6.25 -17.34 -23.33
C ALA A 19 6.14 -17.50 -21.80
N GLU A 20 6.95 -16.77 -21.04
CA GLU A 20 6.94 -16.75 -19.57
C GLU A 20 5.99 -15.68 -18.99
N GLY A 21 5.18 -15.02 -19.83
CA GLY A 21 4.14 -14.09 -19.41
C GLY A 21 4.62 -12.69 -19.02
N PHE A 22 5.84 -12.29 -19.40
CA PHE A 22 6.32 -10.92 -19.18
C PHE A 22 5.48 -9.91 -19.97
N ARG A 23 5.19 -8.76 -19.33
CA ARG A 23 4.53 -7.64 -20.01
C ARG A 23 5.58 -6.64 -20.52
N PRO A 24 5.25 -5.80 -21.52
CA PRO A 24 6.15 -4.74 -21.98
C PRO A 24 6.66 -3.82 -20.85
N ASP A 25 5.83 -3.57 -19.83
CA ASP A 25 6.20 -2.78 -18.64
C ASP A 25 7.29 -3.47 -17.80
N ASP A 26 7.29 -4.81 -17.73
CA ASP A 26 8.29 -5.58 -16.98
C ASP A 26 9.65 -5.56 -17.68
N VAL A 27 9.64 -5.63 -19.02
CA VAL A 27 10.85 -5.44 -19.84
C VAL A 27 11.42 -4.03 -19.66
N THR A 28 10.55 -3.02 -19.60
CA THR A 28 10.94 -1.63 -19.33
C THR A 28 11.57 -1.48 -17.94
N LYS A 29 10.98 -2.11 -16.92
CA LYS A 29 11.55 -2.14 -15.56
C LYS A 29 12.91 -2.84 -15.54
N LEU A 30 13.06 -3.97 -16.24
CA LEU A 30 14.34 -4.67 -16.33
C LEU A 30 15.42 -3.78 -16.94
N LYS A 31 15.10 -3.04 -18.01
CA LYS A 31 16.01 -2.05 -18.61
C LYS A 31 16.42 -0.94 -17.63
N GLN A 32 15.48 -0.49 -16.80
CA GLN A 32 15.71 0.56 -15.79
C GLN A 32 16.31 0.04 -14.50
N PHE A 33 16.50 -1.28 -14.37
CA PHE A 33 16.91 -1.91 -13.12
C PHE A 33 18.34 -1.50 -12.76
N GLY A 34 18.51 -0.88 -11.59
CA GLY A 34 19.79 -0.32 -11.15
C GLY A 34 20.91 -1.37 -10.92
N ASN A 35 20.60 -2.66 -10.93
CA ASN A 35 21.55 -3.74 -10.70
C ASN A 35 21.48 -4.86 -11.77
N LEU A 36 21.68 -4.50 -13.04
CA LEU A 36 21.82 -5.48 -14.13
C LEU A 36 22.97 -6.48 -13.92
N ALA A 37 24.02 -6.09 -13.19
CA ALA A 37 25.13 -6.99 -12.83
C ALA A 37 24.67 -8.15 -11.92
N GLY A 38 23.70 -7.91 -11.03
CA GLY A 38 23.05 -8.93 -10.22
C GLY A 38 22.27 -9.92 -11.09
N VAL A 39 21.49 -9.42 -12.05
CA VAL A 39 20.75 -10.26 -13.02
C VAL A 39 21.74 -11.11 -13.83
N LEU A 40 22.84 -10.52 -14.30
CA LEU A 40 23.89 -11.25 -15.01
C LEU A 40 24.54 -12.34 -14.14
N SER A 41 24.71 -12.07 -12.84
CA SER A 41 25.25 -13.06 -11.89
C SER A 41 24.31 -14.25 -11.73
N VAL A 42 23.00 -14.03 -11.72
CA VAL A 42 22.00 -15.10 -11.75
C VAL A 42 22.10 -15.92 -13.05
N LEU A 43 22.12 -15.26 -14.21
CA LEU A 43 22.21 -15.92 -15.51
C LEU A 43 23.51 -16.75 -15.66
N ARG A 44 24.58 -16.34 -15.00
CA ARG A 44 25.87 -17.06 -14.97
C ARG A 44 25.97 -18.14 -13.86
N GLY A 45 24.91 -18.35 -13.09
CA GLY A 45 24.90 -19.31 -11.98
C GLY A 45 25.76 -18.91 -10.77
N LEU A 46 26.20 -17.65 -10.71
CA LEU A 46 26.99 -17.10 -9.59
C LEU A 46 26.11 -16.56 -8.46
N ALA A 47 24.83 -16.36 -8.73
CA ALA A 47 23.82 -15.96 -7.75
C ALA A 47 22.55 -16.81 -7.93
N LYS A 48 21.73 -16.90 -6.89
CA LYS A 48 20.43 -17.58 -6.93
C LYS A 48 19.32 -16.55 -6.73
N ILE A 49 18.24 -16.66 -7.51
CA ILE A 49 16.98 -15.99 -7.19
C ILE A 49 16.34 -16.78 -6.06
N LYS A 50 16.06 -16.12 -4.94
CA LYS A 50 15.18 -16.64 -3.91
C LYS A 50 13.83 -15.93 -4.02
N PRO A 51 12.71 -16.65 -4.04
CA PRO A 51 11.42 -16.03 -3.82
C PRO A 51 11.49 -15.26 -2.51
N VAL A 52 11.02 -14.01 -2.50
CA VAL A 52 10.89 -13.24 -1.25
C VAL A 52 10.02 -13.99 -0.23
N ALA A 53 9.17 -14.91 -0.71
CA ALA A 53 8.24 -15.70 0.10
C ALA A 53 8.85 -16.77 1.01
N GLU A 54 10.17 -17.03 1.01
CA GLU A 54 10.79 -17.85 2.06
C GLU A 54 11.06 -17.08 3.35
N ASP A 55 11.07 -15.74 3.29
CA ASP A 55 11.01 -14.92 4.49
C ASP A 55 9.58 -14.39 4.62
N THR A 56 9.03 -14.43 5.82
CA THR A 56 7.73 -13.86 6.24
C THR A 56 7.64 -12.34 6.06
N ALA A 57 8.49 -11.75 5.23
CA ALA A 57 8.63 -10.33 5.01
C ALA A 57 7.36 -9.77 4.35
N ARG A 58 6.68 -8.90 5.10
CA ARG A 58 5.55 -8.09 4.61
C ARG A 58 6.01 -6.82 3.92
N VAL A 59 7.24 -6.38 4.23
CA VAL A 59 7.83 -5.14 3.77
C VAL A 59 9.28 -5.38 3.37
N ILE A 60 9.70 -4.81 2.25
CA ILE A 60 11.10 -4.77 1.80
C ILE A 60 11.50 -3.31 1.65
N THR A 61 12.57 -2.89 2.32
CA THR A 61 13.14 -1.55 2.10
C THR A 61 13.99 -1.56 0.83
N LEU A 62 13.60 -0.77 -0.17
CA LEU A 62 14.33 -0.65 -1.43
C LEU A 62 15.37 0.48 -1.36
N ASN A 63 15.00 1.61 -0.75
CA ASN A 63 15.86 2.76 -0.46
C ASN A 63 15.21 3.64 0.63
N PRO A 64 15.86 4.73 1.10
CA PRO A 64 15.33 5.55 2.20
C PRO A 64 13.97 6.22 1.97
N THR A 65 13.46 6.25 0.74
CA THR A 65 12.15 6.84 0.42
C THR A 65 11.21 5.83 -0.26
N THR A 66 11.61 4.57 -0.37
CA THR A 66 10.88 3.56 -1.15
C THR A 66 10.89 2.20 -0.47
N ILE A 67 9.71 1.61 -0.30
CA ILE A 67 9.52 0.25 0.20
C ILE A 67 8.63 -0.54 -0.76
N ALA A 68 8.72 -1.86 -0.74
CA ALA A 68 7.71 -2.74 -1.31
C ALA A 68 6.88 -3.35 -0.17
N VAL A 69 5.56 -3.40 -0.31
CA VAL A 69 4.62 -3.94 0.68
C VAL A 69 3.80 -5.05 0.05
N ASN A 70 3.75 -6.22 0.70
CA ASN A 70 2.91 -7.33 0.26
C ASN A 70 1.46 -7.05 0.67
N LEU A 71 0.65 -6.60 -0.28
CA LEU A 71 -0.75 -6.25 -0.03
C LEU A 71 -1.62 -7.47 0.22
N GLY A 72 -1.26 -8.65 -0.29
CA GLY A 72 -2.01 -9.90 -0.13
C GLY A 72 -1.62 -10.75 1.09
N ALA A 73 -0.63 -10.32 1.87
CA ALA A 73 -0.27 -11.02 3.11
C ALA A 73 -1.41 -10.94 4.13
N ALA A 74 -1.71 -12.04 4.84
CA ALA A 74 -2.78 -12.07 5.84
C ALA A 74 -2.58 -10.95 6.89
N PRO A 75 -3.45 -9.93 7.01
CA PRO A 75 -3.12 -8.71 7.75
C PRO A 75 -2.97 -8.93 9.27
N GLU A 76 -2.20 -8.07 9.94
CA GLU A 76 -2.14 -8.09 11.41
C GLU A 76 -3.52 -7.77 11.99
N LEU A 77 -3.93 -8.58 12.95
CA LEU A 77 -5.21 -8.43 13.63
C LEU A 77 -5.18 -7.21 14.56
N PRO A 78 -6.27 -6.43 14.64
CA PRO A 78 -6.32 -5.24 15.49
C PRO A 78 -6.28 -5.56 16.99
N PHE A 79 -6.75 -6.75 17.39
CA PHE A 79 -6.80 -7.23 18.76
C PHE A 79 -6.96 -8.76 18.80
N ASN A 80 -6.72 -9.36 19.98
CA ASN A 80 -6.89 -10.79 20.18
C ASN A 80 -8.36 -11.20 20.03
N GLY A 81 -8.63 -12.28 19.28
CA GLY A 81 -9.98 -12.75 18.98
C GLY A 81 -10.61 -12.11 17.74
N ALA A 82 -9.98 -11.12 17.13
CA ALA A 82 -10.42 -10.61 15.83
C ALA A 82 -10.16 -11.65 14.72
N ARG A 83 -10.98 -11.61 13.67
CA ARG A 83 -10.72 -12.27 12.39
C ARG A 83 -10.87 -11.26 11.26
N VAL A 84 -10.27 -11.55 10.11
CA VAL A 84 -10.42 -10.73 8.91
C VAL A 84 -11.78 -11.04 8.29
N ASP A 85 -12.60 -10.01 8.10
CA ASP A 85 -13.90 -10.09 7.45
C ASP A 85 -13.79 -9.77 5.95
N GLN A 86 -13.00 -8.74 5.65
CA GLN A 86 -12.72 -8.28 4.30
C GLN A 86 -11.26 -7.85 4.21
N HIS A 87 -10.60 -8.20 3.10
CA HIS A 87 -9.26 -7.73 2.78
C HIS A 87 -9.11 -7.54 1.27
N ILE A 88 -8.83 -6.31 0.86
CA ILE A 88 -8.65 -5.91 -0.53
C ILE A 88 -7.15 -5.68 -0.76
N GLY A 89 -6.64 -6.25 -1.85
CA GLY A 89 -5.26 -6.09 -2.30
C GLY A 89 -4.58 -7.43 -2.48
N ASP A 90 -3.71 -7.51 -3.48
CA ASP A 90 -2.91 -8.69 -3.79
C ASP A 90 -1.47 -8.29 -4.14
N GLY A 91 -0.60 -9.30 -4.13
CA GLY A 91 0.78 -9.15 -4.60
C GLY A 91 1.59 -8.09 -3.86
N TRP A 92 2.65 -7.63 -4.52
CA TRP A 92 3.56 -6.62 -4.00
C TRP A 92 3.25 -5.26 -4.61
N ALA A 93 3.16 -4.23 -3.77
CA ALA A 93 3.03 -2.84 -4.19
C ALA A 93 4.27 -2.04 -3.80
N VAL A 94 4.75 -1.20 -4.72
CA VAL A 94 5.85 -0.27 -4.46
C VAL A 94 5.28 1.02 -3.88
N VAL A 95 5.74 1.39 -2.69
CA VAL A 95 5.39 2.63 -2.01
C VAL A 95 6.58 3.59 -2.10
N GLU A 96 6.32 4.81 -2.57
CA GLU A 96 7.33 5.84 -2.75
C GLU A 96 6.90 7.14 -2.06
N LYS A 97 7.76 7.69 -1.20
CA LYS A 97 7.64 9.08 -0.78
C LYS A 97 8.33 9.96 -1.81
N ARG A 98 7.56 10.85 -2.43
CA ARG A 98 8.03 11.87 -3.38
C ARG A 98 7.91 13.26 -2.75
N ALA A 99 8.41 14.28 -3.44
CA ALA A 99 8.40 15.67 -2.95
C ALA A 99 6.97 16.19 -2.70
N ASP A 100 5.99 15.73 -3.47
CA ASP A 100 4.62 16.22 -3.45
C ASP A 100 3.64 15.26 -2.76
N GLY A 101 4.09 14.14 -2.22
CA GLY A 101 3.24 13.21 -1.47
C GLY A 101 3.72 11.76 -1.49
N LEU A 102 2.82 10.87 -1.05
CA LEU A 102 3.03 9.43 -1.00
C LEU A 102 2.36 8.75 -2.20
N TYR A 103 3.03 7.76 -2.78
CA TYR A 103 2.56 7.03 -3.96
C TYR A 103 2.59 5.54 -3.70
N VAL A 104 1.62 4.81 -4.26
CA VAL A 104 1.57 3.34 -4.28
C VAL A 104 1.37 2.91 -5.72
N ASN A 105 2.28 2.09 -6.24
CA ASN A 105 2.31 1.67 -7.65
C ASN A 105 2.18 2.86 -8.62
N GLY A 106 2.89 3.96 -8.31
CA GLY A 106 2.88 5.18 -9.12
C GLY A 106 1.61 6.04 -9.00
N ARG A 107 0.59 5.62 -8.26
CA ARG A 107 -0.64 6.39 -8.00
C ARG A 107 -0.55 7.12 -6.67
N LYS A 108 -0.88 8.41 -6.66
CA LYS A 108 -0.81 9.25 -5.45
C LYS A 108 -1.83 8.79 -4.41
N VAL A 109 -1.44 8.74 -3.14
CA VAL A 109 -2.35 8.50 -2.03
C VAL A 109 -3.03 9.81 -1.66
N VAL A 110 -4.35 9.77 -1.54
CA VAL A 110 -5.20 10.91 -1.17
C VAL A 110 -5.99 10.59 0.09
N LEU A 111 -6.16 11.60 0.94
CA LEU A 111 -7.01 11.54 2.13
C LEU A 111 -8.40 12.02 1.76
N HIS A 112 -9.33 11.09 1.61
CA HIS A 112 -10.69 11.35 1.18
C HIS A 112 -11.63 11.56 2.37
N LEU A 113 -12.40 12.64 2.34
CA LEU A 113 -13.55 12.88 3.21
C LEU A 113 -14.83 12.83 2.40
N SER A 114 -15.82 12.06 2.88
CA SER A 114 -17.18 12.14 2.36
C SER A 114 -17.75 13.53 2.64
N LYS A 115 -18.56 14.06 1.72
CA LYS A 115 -19.32 15.31 1.94
C LYS A 115 -20.21 15.22 3.19
N ARG A 116 -20.58 14.00 3.60
CA ARG A 116 -21.39 13.72 4.80
C ARG A 116 -20.59 13.83 6.11
N GLN A 117 -19.26 13.92 6.05
CA GLN A 117 -18.38 14.17 7.21
C GLN A 117 -18.10 15.66 7.45
N LEU A 118 -18.49 16.55 6.52
CA LEU A 118 -18.14 17.97 6.55
C LEU A 118 -19.14 18.79 7.37
N GLY A 119 -18.67 19.93 7.92
CA GLY A 119 -19.53 20.88 8.63
C GLY A 119 -20.07 20.35 9.96
N GLY A 120 -19.26 19.58 10.70
CA GLY A 120 -19.65 18.98 11.98
C GLY A 120 -20.59 17.79 11.86
N LYS A 121 -20.91 17.35 10.64
CA LYS A 121 -21.71 16.16 10.37
C LYS A 121 -20.87 14.89 10.54
N TRP A 122 -21.58 13.78 10.66
CA TRP A 122 -21.00 12.45 10.69
C TRP A 122 -21.94 11.47 10.02
N LEU A 123 -21.39 10.32 9.63
CA LEU A 123 -22.12 9.15 9.17
C LEU A 123 -21.63 7.91 9.91
N LYS A 124 -22.43 6.85 9.92
CA LYS A 124 -22.00 5.58 10.50
C LYS A 124 -20.95 4.94 9.61
N GLY A 125 -20.04 4.17 10.21
CA GLY A 125 -18.94 3.51 9.50
C GLY A 125 -19.41 2.53 8.42
N HIS A 126 -20.53 1.83 8.62
CA HIS A 126 -21.12 0.98 7.57
C HIS A 126 -21.60 1.79 6.35
N GLU A 127 -22.22 2.95 6.57
CA GLU A 127 -22.61 3.84 5.45
C GLU A 127 -21.39 4.39 4.71
N LEU A 128 -20.31 4.68 5.43
CA LEU A 128 -19.05 5.10 4.79
C LEU A 128 -18.39 3.93 4.05
N CYS A 129 -18.45 2.71 4.59
CA CYS A 129 -17.94 1.51 3.92
C CYS A 129 -18.67 1.27 2.58
N GLU A 130 -19.99 1.42 2.55
CA GLU A 130 -20.79 1.36 1.32
C GLU A 130 -20.39 2.45 0.33
N GLU A 131 -20.18 3.70 0.78
CA GLU A 131 -19.74 4.81 -0.08
C GLU A 131 -18.33 4.55 -0.69
N LEU A 132 -17.51 3.75 -0.01
CA LEU A 132 -16.13 3.45 -0.42
C LEU A 132 -15.99 2.15 -1.22
N ALA A 133 -17.04 1.35 -1.38
CA ALA A 133 -16.97 -0.02 -1.92
C ALA A 133 -16.27 -0.11 -3.29
N ASP A 134 -16.53 0.84 -4.19
CA ASP A 134 -15.93 0.89 -5.53
C ASP A 134 -14.68 1.79 -5.62
N LYS A 135 -14.17 2.26 -4.47
CA LYS A 135 -12.99 3.13 -4.42
C LYS A 135 -11.72 2.33 -4.14
N PRO A 136 -10.56 2.78 -4.65
CA PRO A 136 -9.29 2.11 -4.42
C PRO A 136 -8.74 2.42 -3.01
N VAL A 137 -9.39 1.87 -1.99
CA VAL A 137 -9.02 2.01 -0.57
C VAL A 137 -7.70 1.30 -0.26
N LEU A 138 -6.89 1.90 0.63
CA LEU A 138 -5.68 1.25 1.15
C LEU A 138 -6.02 0.27 2.28
N ASN A 139 -5.25 -0.81 2.40
CA ASN A 139 -5.49 -1.89 3.37
C ASN A 139 -4.57 -1.84 4.59
N ALA A 140 -4.80 -2.71 5.57
CA ALA A 140 -4.05 -2.74 6.83
C ALA A 140 -2.56 -3.06 6.69
N ASN A 141 -2.12 -3.76 5.64
CA ASN A 141 -0.69 -4.03 5.42
C ASN A 141 0.08 -2.74 5.12
N LEU A 142 -0.53 -1.79 4.40
CA LEU A 142 0.05 -0.46 4.18
C LEU A 142 0.08 0.36 5.46
N LEU A 143 -0.96 0.26 6.29
CA LEU A 143 -0.99 0.91 7.62
C LEU A 143 0.21 0.45 8.47
N ASP A 144 0.44 -0.86 8.56
CA ASP A 144 1.52 -1.42 9.37
C ASP A 144 2.89 -1.03 8.79
N ALA A 145 3.04 -1.10 7.46
CA ALA A 145 4.25 -0.64 6.80
C ALA A 145 4.56 0.84 7.07
N PHE A 146 3.56 1.72 7.10
CA PHE A 146 3.76 3.14 7.39
C PHE A 146 4.04 3.40 8.87
N TYR A 147 3.40 2.66 9.77
CA TYR A 147 3.69 2.72 11.20
C TYR A 147 5.16 2.41 11.50
N ASP A 148 5.70 1.36 10.86
CA ASP A 148 7.10 0.96 11.02
C ASP A 148 8.08 1.88 10.26
N ASN A 149 7.60 2.64 9.28
CA ASN A 149 8.39 3.54 8.44
C ASN A 149 7.83 4.98 8.47
N PRO A 150 7.76 5.64 9.63
CA PRO A 150 7.05 6.91 9.79
C PRO A 150 7.68 8.06 8.99
N HIS A 151 8.94 7.94 8.58
CA HIS A 151 9.65 8.91 7.72
C HIS A 151 9.06 8.99 6.29
N LEU A 152 8.31 7.97 5.87
CA LEU A 152 7.59 7.94 4.59
C LEU A 152 6.29 8.75 4.64
N ILE A 153 5.69 8.90 5.83
CA ILE A 153 4.38 9.55 5.97
C ILE A 153 4.52 11.05 5.72
N PRO A 154 3.70 11.66 4.83
CA PRO A 154 3.70 13.09 4.61
C PRO A 154 3.39 13.91 5.89
N GLU A 155 4.04 15.06 6.04
CA GLU A 155 3.88 15.90 7.25
C GLU A 155 2.47 16.49 7.39
N ASP A 156 1.83 16.80 6.26
CA ASP A 156 0.46 17.32 6.18
C ASP A 156 -0.62 16.29 6.55
N TRP A 157 -0.25 15.02 6.69
CA TRP A 157 -1.15 13.98 7.20
C TRP A 157 -1.37 14.07 8.71
N LYS A 158 -0.47 14.74 9.45
CA LYS A 158 -0.54 14.77 10.92
C LYS A 158 -1.76 15.53 11.43
N LYS A 159 -2.12 16.63 10.76
CA LYS A 159 -3.17 17.55 11.19
C LYS A 159 -4.04 18.03 10.04
N ASP A 160 -5.28 18.39 10.35
CA ASP A 160 -6.17 19.10 9.42
C ASP A 160 -5.85 20.60 9.35
N GLU A 161 -6.59 21.31 8.51
CA GLU A 161 -6.41 22.75 8.29
C GLU A 161 -6.77 23.57 9.53
N GLN A 162 -7.47 22.97 10.51
CA GLN A 162 -7.80 23.58 11.79
C GLN A 162 -6.83 23.16 12.92
N GLY A 163 -5.80 22.37 12.60
CA GLY A 163 -4.79 21.91 13.56
C GLY A 163 -5.20 20.70 14.40
N ASN A 164 -6.33 20.06 14.11
CA ASN A 164 -6.75 18.82 14.77
C ASN A 164 -5.99 17.64 14.20
N ALA A 165 -5.71 16.62 15.03
CA ALA A 165 -5.10 15.39 14.54
C ALA A 165 -6.03 14.67 13.55
N ARG A 166 -5.48 14.19 12.44
CA ARG A 166 -6.21 13.31 11.51
C ARG A 166 -6.12 11.86 11.97
N TYR A 167 -7.22 11.14 11.83
CA TYR A 167 -7.35 9.70 12.05
C TYR A 167 -7.52 9.04 10.68
N ILE A 168 -6.45 8.51 10.11
CA ILE A 168 -6.36 8.09 8.71
C ILE A 168 -6.74 6.62 8.61
N PHE A 169 -7.91 6.33 8.03
CA PHE A 169 -8.52 5.00 8.00
C PHE A 169 -8.16 4.21 6.75
N PHE A 170 -7.83 2.93 6.94
CA PHE A 170 -7.43 1.99 5.89
C PHE A 170 -8.54 0.96 5.64
N TRP A 171 -9.57 1.43 4.93
CA TRP A 171 -10.82 0.71 4.67
C TRP A 171 -10.68 -0.55 3.81
N GLY A 172 -9.51 -0.79 3.22
CA GLY A 172 -9.21 -2.03 2.49
C GLY A 172 -9.13 -3.28 3.37
N THR A 173 -9.14 -3.13 4.70
CA THR A 173 -9.27 -4.27 5.62
C THR A 173 -10.35 -4.00 6.67
N ILE A 174 -11.33 -4.89 6.76
CA ILE A 174 -12.32 -4.93 7.84
C ILE A 174 -12.08 -6.18 8.67
N SER A 175 -12.06 -6.00 9.99
CA SER A 175 -11.96 -7.10 10.97
C SER A 175 -13.30 -7.29 11.69
N ARG A 176 -13.56 -8.49 12.18
CA ARG A 176 -14.75 -8.84 12.95
C ARG A 176 -14.34 -9.50 14.26
N ASP A 177 -15.01 -9.18 15.36
CA ASP A 177 -14.87 -9.91 16.62
C ASP A 177 -15.81 -11.14 16.71
N SER A 178 -15.82 -11.79 17.87
CA SER A 178 -16.69 -12.95 18.14
C SER A 178 -18.17 -12.59 18.23
N ASP A 179 -18.50 -11.36 18.60
CA ASP A 179 -19.87 -10.86 18.77
C ASP A 179 -20.45 -10.35 17.43
N GLY A 180 -19.62 -10.28 16.40
CA GLY A 180 -20.01 -9.90 15.05
C GLY A 180 -19.80 -8.42 14.74
N TYR A 181 -19.21 -7.65 15.65
CA TYR A 181 -18.92 -6.25 15.43
C TYR A 181 -17.74 -6.06 14.47
N LEU A 182 -17.89 -5.09 13.56
CA LEU A 182 -16.91 -4.81 12.52
C LEU A 182 -16.00 -3.64 12.91
N TYR A 183 -14.73 -3.73 12.54
CA TYR A 183 -13.69 -2.76 12.88
C TYR A 183 -12.81 -2.42 11.68
N VAL A 184 -12.38 -1.16 11.59
CA VAL A 184 -11.39 -0.67 10.63
C VAL A 184 -10.20 -0.07 11.38
N ARG A 185 -8.98 -0.27 10.85
CA ARG A 185 -7.74 0.24 11.45
C ARG A 185 -7.38 1.63 10.92
N TYR A 186 -6.68 2.41 11.74
CA TYR A 186 -6.25 3.76 11.39
C TYR A 186 -4.91 4.16 12.01
N LEU A 187 -4.28 5.17 11.41
CA LEU A 187 -3.11 5.89 11.94
C LEU A 187 -3.50 7.28 12.43
N TYR A 188 -2.84 7.78 13.47
CA TYR A 188 -2.92 9.18 13.86
C TYR A 188 -1.62 9.64 14.49
N PHE A 189 -1.35 10.95 14.43
CA PHE A 189 -0.16 11.56 15.02
C PHE A 189 -0.54 12.35 16.28
N ALA A 190 0.09 12.03 17.41
CA ALA A 190 -0.11 12.73 18.67
C ALA A 190 1.17 12.65 19.52
N GLY A 191 1.41 13.64 20.39
CA GLY A 191 2.52 13.58 21.34
C GLY A 191 3.91 13.37 20.71
N GLY A 192 4.11 13.81 19.47
CA GLY A 192 5.38 13.67 18.75
C GLY A 192 5.62 12.33 18.06
N THR A 193 4.64 11.40 18.07
CA THR A 193 4.78 10.08 17.43
C THR A 193 3.50 9.64 16.71
N TRP A 194 3.65 8.64 15.84
CA TRP A 194 2.53 7.96 15.18
C TRP A 194 2.01 6.82 16.05
N TYR A 195 0.69 6.66 16.03
CA TYR A 195 -0.03 5.57 16.69
C TYR A 195 -0.89 4.84 15.67
N ARG A 196 -1.09 3.54 15.88
CA ARG A 196 -2.05 2.70 15.16
C ARG A 196 -3.13 2.20 16.11
N TYR A 197 -4.37 2.24 15.67
CA TYR A 197 -5.52 1.77 16.47
C TYR A 197 -6.64 1.26 15.55
N TYR A 198 -7.81 0.98 16.12
CA TYR A 198 -8.98 0.49 15.40
C TYR A 198 -10.27 1.15 15.90
N ARG A 199 -11.30 1.21 15.04
CA ARG A 199 -12.59 1.82 15.36
C ARG A 199 -13.74 0.92 14.94
N TRP A 200 -14.72 0.79 15.82
CA TRP A 200 -15.96 0.07 15.58
C TRP A 200 -16.84 0.79 14.55
N LEU A 201 -17.34 0.06 13.54
CA LEU A 201 -18.07 0.60 12.40
C LEU A 201 -19.44 1.20 12.75
N ASP A 202 -20.08 0.85 13.87
CA ASP A 202 -21.33 1.51 14.26
C ASP A 202 -21.12 2.85 14.96
N GLY A 203 -19.85 3.21 15.23
CA GLY A 203 -19.48 4.56 15.66
C GLY A 203 -19.68 5.61 14.58
N GLY A 204 -19.67 6.89 14.98
CA GLY A 204 -19.73 8.02 14.04
C GLY A 204 -18.36 8.37 13.44
N TRP A 205 -18.32 8.66 12.13
CA TRP A 205 -17.14 9.18 11.42
C TRP A 205 -17.29 10.66 11.13
N PHE A 206 -16.42 11.47 11.73
CA PHE A 206 -16.40 12.93 11.61
C PHE A 206 -15.37 13.39 10.58
N GLY A 207 -15.30 14.70 10.31
CA GLY A 207 -14.35 15.33 9.38
C GLY A 207 -12.86 15.11 9.69
N VAL A 208 -12.51 14.67 10.90
CA VAL A 208 -11.12 14.31 11.27
C VAL A 208 -10.73 12.89 10.88
N GLY A 209 -11.66 12.10 10.32
CA GLY A 209 -11.47 10.69 9.99
C GLY A 209 -11.45 10.39 8.48
N PRO A 210 -10.47 10.88 7.71
CA PRO A 210 -10.41 10.60 6.27
C PRO A 210 -10.06 9.14 5.97
N ALA A 211 -10.55 8.65 4.83
CA ALA A 211 -10.16 7.38 4.24
C ALA A 211 -8.90 7.54 3.36
N ALA A 212 -7.92 6.66 3.50
CA ALA A 212 -6.76 6.62 2.60
C ALA A 212 -7.11 5.87 1.31
N LEU A 213 -7.05 6.57 0.17
CA LEU A 213 -7.36 6.05 -1.16
C LEU A 213 -6.21 6.29 -2.14
N LEU A 214 -6.19 5.55 -3.24
CA LEU A 214 -5.44 5.96 -4.43
C LEU A 214 -6.23 7.01 -5.23
N ALA A 215 -5.54 8.00 -5.77
CA ALA A 215 -6.11 8.92 -6.76
C ALA A 215 -6.61 8.13 -7.98
N SER A 216 -7.67 8.63 -8.61
CA SER A 216 -8.09 8.15 -9.93
C SER A 216 -6.95 8.33 -10.93
N ASN A 217 -6.88 7.42 -11.91
CA ASN A 217 -5.95 7.55 -13.04
C ASN A 217 -6.34 8.75 -13.91
#